data_AF-M4SWP8-F1
#
_entry.id   AF-M4SWP8-F1
#
_cell.length_a   1.000
_cell.length_b   1.000
_cell.length_c   1.000
_cell.angle_alpha   90.00
_cell.angle_beta   90.00
_cell.angle_gamma   90.00
#
_symmetry.space_group_name_H-M   'P 1'
#
loop_
_entity.id
_entity.type
_entity.pdbx_description
1 polymer ?
#
loop_
_entity_poly.entity_id
_entity_poly.type
_entity_poly.pdbx_seq_one_letter_code
_entity_poly.pdbx_strand_id
1 'polypeptide(L)'
;TVEGRLKAEALGTAVLQTAHKETNNLVSYAEKAATALKTTAALRGHIEEIYNILETGRKDGTNSYCTGNAGSTGAAAAEIGSAKCVTEDWTAAADPTKVSTHILTEKGFKLDSIADLTTGGTRTMCAFFNAGTPGTSAHGKDSGAKFATGIWSLTATNTVAQVDMTNINPNNLRESKSLYKAAHHDLAFLSSDTPLKTATTDADILKGAAIQAKAKATLKKLLMLQEQEMPAAKQEEGATRILKGQADPSGTKIDKLFDSNCKREDNRRDTRP
;
A
#
# COMPACT_ATOMS: atom_id res chain seq x y z
N THR A 1 32.31 -32.17 -13.34
CA THR A 1 33.44 -31.94 -12.42
C THR A 1 32.90 -31.69 -11.02
N VAL A 2 33.71 -31.87 -9.98
CA VAL A 2 33.32 -31.62 -8.57
C VAL A 2 32.90 -30.16 -8.37
N GLU A 3 33.65 -29.21 -8.94
CA GLU A 3 33.33 -27.77 -8.91
C GLU A 3 31.96 -27.45 -9.54
N GLY A 4 31.58 -28.14 -10.63
CA GLY A 4 30.26 -27.98 -11.25
C GLY A 4 29.10 -28.41 -10.35
N ARG A 5 29.30 -29.45 -9.53
CA ARG A 5 28.30 -29.90 -8.54
C ARG A 5 28.17 -28.92 -7.39
N LEU A 6 29.30 -28.48 -6.82
CA LEU A 6 29.33 -27.48 -5.73
C LEU A 6 28.64 -26.17 -6.12
N LYS A 7 28.85 -25.73 -7.37
CA LYS A 7 28.20 -24.54 -7.91
C LYS A 7 26.69 -24.69 -8.02
N ALA A 8 26.22 -25.80 -8.60
CA ALA A 8 24.79 -26.06 -8.75
C ALA A 8 24.10 -26.12 -7.38
N GLU A 9 24.74 -26.77 -6.40
CA GLU A 9 24.27 -26.85 -5.02
C GLU A 9 24.22 -25.46 -4.35
N ALA A 10 25.26 -24.64 -4.52
CA ALA A 10 25.30 -23.31 -3.95
C ALA A 10 24.29 -22.34 -4.58
N LEU A 11 24.11 -22.39 -5.90
CA LEU A 11 23.10 -21.59 -6.61
C LEU A 11 21.69 -22.05 -6.24
N GLY A 12 21.42 -23.36 -6.23
CA GLY A 12 20.13 -23.91 -5.79
C GLY A 12 19.78 -23.53 -4.35
N THR A 13 20.76 -23.60 -3.45
CA THR A 13 20.60 -23.15 -2.05
C THR A 13 20.31 -21.65 -1.97
N ALA A 14 21.03 -20.82 -2.74
CA ALA A 14 20.83 -19.38 -2.76
C ALA A 14 19.45 -18.98 -3.32
N VAL A 15 18.97 -19.69 -4.33
CA VAL A 15 17.61 -19.55 -4.89
C VAL A 15 16.59 -19.93 -3.84
N LEU A 16 16.70 -21.11 -3.20
CA LEU A 16 15.76 -21.54 -2.14
C LEU A 16 15.70 -20.56 -0.96
N GLN A 17 16.86 -20.07 -0.48
CA GLN A 17 16.92 -19.08 0.58
C GLN A 17 16.32 -17.73 0.20
N THR A 18 16.37 -17.39 -1.08
CA THR A 18 15.78 -16.14 -1.58
C THR A 18 14.29 -16.32 -1.78
N ALA A 19 13.85 -17.41 -2.41
CA ALA A 19 12.44 -17.78 -2.52
C ALA A 19 11.75 -17.79 -1.15
N HIS A 20 12.34 -18.41 -0.13
CA HIS A 20 11.77 -18.39 1.23
C HIS A 20 11.70 -16.97 1.80
N LYS A 21 12.76 -16.16 1.65
CA LYS A 21 12.73 -14.75 2.08
C LYS A 21 11.62 -13.97 1.37
N GLU A 22 11.48 -14.15 0.06
CA GLU A 22 10.48 -13.45 -0.73
C GLU A 22 9.06 -13.92 -0.42
N THR A 23 8.85 -15.21 -0.15
CA THR A 23 7.57 -15.72 0.36
C THR A 23 7.21 -15.05 1.69
N ASN A 24 8.16 -14.93 2.62
CA ASN A 24 7.90 -14.28 3.90
C ASN A 24 7.63 -12.77 3.74
N ASN A 25 8.35 -12.11 2.83
CA ASN A 25 8.09 -10.71 2.49
C ASN A 25 6.69 -10.54 1.88
N LEU A 26 6.28 -11.44 0.99
CA LEU A 26 4.96 -11.42 0.36
C LEU A 26 3.85 -11.64 1.38
N VAL A 27 4.02 -12.60 2.30
CA VAL A 27 3.06 -12.82 3.39
C VAL A 27 2.94 -11.58 4.27
N SER A 28 4.07 -10.99 4.68
CA SER A 28 4.05 -9.76 5.49
C SER A 28 3.41 -8.58 4.74
N TYR A 29 3.70 -8.44 3.45
CA TYR A 29 3.07 -7.42 2.61
C TYR A 29 1.55 -7.65 2.52
N ALA A 30 1.10 -8.88 2.28
CA ALA A 30 -0.31 -9.22 2.17
C ALA A 30 -1.07 -8.92 3.47
N GLU A 31 -0.50 -9.22 4.63
CA GLU A 31 -1.09 -8.89 5.95
C GLU A 31 -1.23 -7.37 6.15
N LYS A 32 -0.21 -6.60 5.79
CA LYS A 32 -0.24 -5.14 5.85
C LYS A 32 -1.25 -4.56 4.87
N ALA A 33 -1.30 -5.07 3.65
CA ALA A 33 -2.25 -4.65 2.63
C ALA A 33 -3.71 -4.95 3.04
N ALA A 34 -3.97 -6.12 3.64
CA ALA A 34 -5.28 -6.45 4.18
C ALA A 34 -5.68 -5.51 5.33
N THR A 35 -4.74 -5.17 6.21
CA THR A 35 -4.95 -4.18 7.28
C THR A 35 -5.26 -2.79 6.73
N ALA A 36 -4.52 -2.38 5.71
CA ALA A 36 -4.71 -1.12 5.02
C ALA A 36 -6.09 -1.04 4.35
N LEU A 37 -6.48 -2.10 3.63
CA LEU A 37 -7.81 -2.22 3.03
C LEU A 37 -8.91 -2.10 4.07
N LYS A 38 -8.82 -2.85 5.18
CA LYS A 38 -9.81 -2.80 6.26
C LYS A 38 -9.95 -1.38 6.83
N THR A 39 -8.84 -0.73 7.08
CA THR A 39 -8.79 0.58 7.75
C THR A 39 -9.30 1.69 6.84
N THR A 40 -8.91 1.66 5.56
CA THR A 40 -9.36 2.63 4.54
C THR A 40 -10.83 2.42 4.17
N ALA A 41 -11.30 1.17 4.05
CA ALA A 41 -12.70 0.87 3.81
C ALA A 41 -13.59 1.31 4.98
N ALA A 42 -13.15 1.09 6.23
CA ALA A 42 -13.87 1.58 7.40
C ALA A 42 -13.95 3.11 7.41
N LEU A 43 -12.84 3.81 7.10
CA LEU A 43 -12.85 5.27 7.02
C LEU A 43 -13.82 5.76 5.94
N ARG A 44 -13.75 5.18 4.74
CA ARG A 44 -14.67 5.46 3.63
C ARG A 44 -16.11 5.29 4.07
N GLY A 45 -16.48 4.15 4.66
CA GLY A 45 -17.85 3.89 5.11
C GLY A 45 -18.36 4.92 6.13
N HIS A 46 -17.52 5.37 7.05
CA HIS A 46 -17.90 6.43 7.99
C HIS A 46 -18.09 7.80 7.33
N ILE A 47 -17.32 8.12 6.30
CA ILE A 47 -17.49 9.36 5.52
C ILE A 47 -18.78 9.27 4.69
N GLU A 48 -18.98 8.16 3.99
CA GLU A 48 -20.18 7.91 3.17
C GLU A 48 -21.46 7.92 4.00
N GLU A 49 -21.46 7.36 5.20
CA GLU A 49 -22.64 7.37 6.07
C GLU A 49 -23.06 8.79 6.46
N ILE A 50 -22.12 9.63 6.91
CA ILE A 50 -22.43 11.03 7.20
C ILE A 50 -22.90 11.75 5.95
N TYR A 51 -22.28 11.47 4.82
CA TYR A 51 -22.66 12.07 3.57
C TYR A 51 -24.09 11.72 3.15
N ASN A 52 -24.47 10.44 3.26
CA ASN A 52 -25.84 9.97 3.01
C ASN A 52 -26.85 10.66 3.95
N ILE A 53 -26.50 10.86 5.22
CA ILE A 53 -27.34 11.62 6.16
C ILE A 53 -27.52 13.07 5.70
N LEU A 54 -26.46 13.74 5.24
CA LEU A 54 -26.53 15.12 4.75
C LEU A 54 -27.28 15.22 3.41
N GLU A 55 -27.13 14.25 2.52
CA GLU A 55 -27.87 14.23 1.25
C GLU A 55 -29.37 14.00 1.47
N THR A 56 -29.73 13.11 2.39
CA THR A 56 -31.14 12.83 2.75
C THR A 56 -31.78 13.94 3.59
N GLY A 57 -30.97 14.75 4.29
CA GLY A 57 -31.38 15.91 5.07
C GLY A 57 -31.87 17.12 4.25
N ARG A 58 -32.68 16.90 3.21
CA ARG A 58 -33.29 17.95 2.38
C ARG A 58 -34.82 17.84 2.40
N LYS A 59 -35.53 18.97 2.56
CA LYS A 59 -37.00 19.00 2.55
C LYS A 59 -37.56 19.42 1.18
N ASP A 60 -36.97 20.44 0.56
CA ASP A 60 -37.45 21.03 -0.69
C ASP A 60 -36.33 21.33 -1.72
N GLY A 61 -35.08 20.98 -1.40
CA GLY A 61 -33.90 21.13 -2.27
C GLY A 61 -33.50 22.57 -2.61
N THR A 62 -34.32 23.56 -2.23
CA THR A 62 -34.18 24.98 -2.62
C THR A 62 -34.02 25.89 -1.41
N ASN A 63 -34.71 25.60 -0.29
CA ASN A 63 -34.63 26.38 0.95
C ASN A 63 -34.18 25.55 2.16
N SER A 64 -34.01 24.24 2.02
CA SER A 64 -33.54 23.35 3.08
C SER A 64 -32.78 22.16 2.50
N TYR A 65 -31.46 22.17 2.70
CA TYR A 65 -30.50 21.16 2.28
C TYR A 65 -29.26 21.19 3.18
N CYS A 66 -28.64 20.03 3.39
CA CYS A 66 -27.38 19.93 4.13
C CYS A 66 -26.13 19.88 3.25
N THR A 67 -26.29 19.63 1.95
CA THR A 67 -25.23 19.75 0.94
C THR A 67 -25.64 20.79 -0.09
N GLY A 68 -24.93 21.92 -0.11
CA GLY A 68 -25.18 23.03 -1.04
C GLY A 68 -24.21 23.01 -2.22
N ASN A 69 -24.66 23.46 -3.39
CA ASN A 69 -23.78 23.67 -4.54
C ASN A 69 -22.68 24.71 -4.23
N ALA A 70 -21.67 24.82 -5.09
CA ALA A 70 -20.56 25.77 -4.87
C ALA A 70 -21.01 27.24 -4.65
N GLY A 71 -22.17 27.62 -5.19
CA GLY A 71 -22.76 28.95 -5.02
C GLY A 71 -23.66 29.11 -3.79
N SER A 72 -23.90 28.05 -3.01
CA SER A 72 -24.88 28.00 -1.92
C SER A 72 -26.30 28.44 -2.31
N THR A 73 -26.68 28.26 -3.57
CA THR A 73 -27.99 28.68 -4.11
C THR A 73 -29.02 27.55 -4.19
N GLY A 74 -28.60 26.30 -3.95
CA GLY A 74 -29.47 25.13 -3.97
C GLY A 74 -28.72 23.86 -3.56
N ALA A 75 -29.44 22.74 -3.51
CA ALA A 75 -28.86 21.44 -3.15
C ALA A 75 -27.81 20.96 -4.17
N ALA A 76 -26.74 20.34 -3.67
CA ALA A 76 -25.60 19.91 -4.49
C ALA A 76 -25.80 18.60 -5.26
N ALA A 77 -26.96 17.93 -5.16
CA ALA A 77 -27.14 16.53 -5.60
C ALA A 77 -26.60 16.21 -7.01
N ALA A 78 -26.73 17.14 -7.97
CA ALA A 78 -26.18 16.97 -9.32
C ALA A 78 -24.63 17.03 -9.36
N GLU A 79 -24.02 17.93 -8.60
CA GLU A 79 -22.55 18.07 -8.48
C GLU A 79 -21.95 16.84 -7.80
N ILE A 80 -22.62 16.35 -6.76
CA ILE A 80 -22.26 15.13 -6.01
C ILE A 80 -22.14 13.91 -6.94
N GLY A 81 -23.18 13.67 -7.74
CA GLY A 81 -23.20 12.55 -8.69
C GLY A 81 -22.11 12.68 -9.76
N SER A 82 -21.87 13.90 -10.26
CA SER A 82 -20.83 14.16 -11.26
C SER A 82 -19.40 14.00 -10.71
N ALA A 83 -19.20 14.31 -9.43
CA ALA A 83 -17.92 14.19 -8.73
C ALA A 83 -17.63 12.77 -8.22
N LYS A 84 -18.55 11.82 -8.41
CA LYS A 84 -18.44 10.43 -7.96
C LYS A 84 -18.16 10.28 -6.44
N CYS A 85 -18.66 11.20 -5.61
CA CYS A 85 -18.34 11.25 -4.18
C CYS A 85 -18.84 10.03 -3.36
N VAL A 86 -19.80 9.24 -3.88
CA VAL A 86 -20.46 8.13 -3.17
C VAL A 86 -20.47 6.84 -4.02
N THR A 87 -19.58 6.72 -5.00
CA THR A 87 -19.60 5.55 -5.88
C THR A 87 -18.88 4.36 -5.25
N GLU A 88 -19.54 3.21 -5.21
CA GLU A 88 -18.88 1.90 -5.12
C GLU A 88 -18.18 1.55 -6.45
N ASP A 89 -17.27 2.42 -6.89
CA ASP A 89 -16.47 2.19 -8.08
C ASP A 89 -15.28 1.30 -7.70
N TRP A 90 -15.48 -0.02 -7.82
CA TRP A 90 -14.44 -1.03 -7.60
C TRP A 90 -13.59 -1.29 -8.85
N THR A 91 -13.61 -0.37 -9.83
CA THR A 91 -12.76 -0.52 -11.01
C THR A 91 -11.28 -0.48 -10.64
N ALA A 92 -10.47 -1.23 -11.39
CA ALA A 92 -9.04 -1.22 -11.21
C ALA A 92 -8.49 0.19 -11.44
N ALA A 93 -7.68 0.68 -10.50
CA ALA A 93 -6.97 1.95 -10.66
C ALA A 93 -6.08 1.90 -11.92
N ALA A 94 -5.91 3.04 -12.59
CA ALA A 94 -5.04 3.16 -13.76
C ALA A 94 -3.58 2.76 -13.45
N ASP A 95 -3.14 2.98 -12.20
CA ASP A 95 -1.90 2.43 -11.65
C ASP A 95 -2.24 1.63 -10.39
N PRO A 96 -2.19 0.28 -10.42
CA PRO A 96 -2.49 -0.55 -9.25
C PRO A 96 -1.37 -0.51 -8.19
N THR A 97 -0.25 0.16 -8.48
CA THR A 97 0.92 0.21 -7.59
C THR A 97 0.96 1.47 -6.72
N LYS A 98 0.08 2.45 -6.97
CA LYS A 98 0.13 3.74 -6.26
C LYS A 98 -1.24 4.32 -5.99
N VAL A 99 -1.35 4.97 -4.83
CA VAL A 99 -2.48 5.84 -4.50
C VAL A 99 -2.26 7.20 -5.14
N SER A 100 -3.32 7.83 -5.65
CA SER A 100 -3.22 9.15 -6.30
C SER A 100 -2.64 10.22 -5.37
N THR A 101 -1.60 10.91 -5.84
CA THR A 101 -0.95 12.04 -5.15
C THR A 101 -1.81 13.31 -5.12
N HIS A 102 -2.96 13.30 -5.81
CA HIS A 102 -3.97 14.33 -5.70
C HIS A 102 -4.74 14.25 -4.38
N ILE A 103 -4.80 13.07 -3.76
CA ILE A 103 -5.53 12.84 -2.50
C ILE A 103 -4.54 12.63 -1.34
N LEU A 104 -3.45 11.92 -1.58
CA LEU A 104 -2.47 11.55 -0.55
C LEU A 104 -1.19 12.38 -0.68
N THR A 105 -0.72 12.92 0.45
CA THR A 105 0.61 13.50 0.60
C THR A 105 1.42 12.71 1.63
N GLU A 106 2.71 13.00 1.71
CA GLU A 106 3.60 12.45 2.73
C GLU A 106 3.09 12.73 4.17
N LYS A 107 2.45 13.88 4.41
CA LYS A 107 2.08 14.34 5.75
C LYS A 107 0.59 14.18 6.09
N GLY A 108 -0.25 13.99 5.08
CA GLY A 108 -1.70 13.90 5.26
C GLY A 108 -2.48 13.77 3.96
N PHE A 109 -3.78 14.07 4.02
CA PHE A 109 -4.66 14.15 2.87
C PHE A 109 -4.71 15.57 2.32
N LYS A 110 -4.72 15.71 0.99
CA LYS A 110 -5.08 16.97 0.35
C LYS A 110 -6.58 17.14 0.42
N LEU A 111 -7.02 18.11 1.21
CA LEU A 111 -8.39 18.58 1.22
C LEU A 111 -8.37 20.07 0.86
N ASP A 112 -9.39 20.50 0.14
CA ASP A 112 -9.64 21.93 -0.01
C ASP A 112 -10.00 22.52 1.36
N SER A 113 -9.63 23.78 1.58
CA SER A 113 -10.00 24.49 2.80
C SER A 113 -11.52 24.55 2.91
N ILE A 114 -12.09 24.13 4.03
CA ILE A 114 -13.51 24.33 4.29
C ILE A 114 -13.80 25.83 4.39
N ALA A 115 -14.72 26.30 3.56
CA ALA A 115 -15.41 27.55 3.83
C ALA A 115 -16.28 27.36 5.08
N ASP A 116 -16.16 28.26 6.06
CA ASP A 116 -17.02 28.26 7.26
C ASP A 116 -18.49 28.04 6.84
N LEU A 117 -19.20 27.11 7.47
CA LEU A 117 -20.61 26.81 7.14
C LEU A 117 -21.52 28.06 7.23
N THR A 118 -21.08 29.11 7.93
CA THR A 118 -21.76 30.41 7.97
C THR A 118 -21.73 31.17 6.63
N THR A 119 -20.83 30.82 5.71
CA THR A 119 -20.77 31.41 4.35
C THR A 119 -21.90 30.96 3.43
N GLY A 120 -22.68 29.94 3.82
CA GLY A 120 -23.87 29.48 3.09
C GLY A 120 -25.10 30.40 3.21
N GLY A 121 -24.97 31.55 3.90
CA GLY A 121 -26.01 32.56 4.08
C GLY A 121 -26.67 32.54 5.47
N THR A 122 -27.58 33.48 5.71
CA THR A 122 -28.23 33.73 7.02
C THR A 122 -29.34 32.73 7.38
N ARG A 123 -29.66 31.79 6.49
CA ARG A 123 -30.69 30.77 6.71
C ARG A 123 -30.03 29.46 7.15
N THR A 124 -30.54 28.85 8.22
CA THR A 124 -30.18 27.48 8.60
C THR A 124 -30.73 26.51 7.56
N MET A 125 -29.99 26.30 6.47
CA MET A 125 -30.38 25.38 5.40
C MET A 125 -30.34 23.91 5.89
N CYS A 126 -29.51 23.62 6.89
CA CYS A 126 -29.29 22.30 7.44
C CYS A 126 -29.60 22.25 8.95
N ALA A 127 -30.75 21.68 9.32
CA ALA A 127 -31.11 21.54 10.74
C ALA A 127 -30.28 20.47 11.48
N PHE A 128 -29.59 19.59 10.74
CA PHE A 128 -28.76 18.53 11.31
C PHE A 128 -27.66 19.11 12.21
N PHE A 129 -27.01 20.21 11.81
CA PHE A 129 -25.96 20.84 12.61
C PHE A 129 -26.46 21.87 13.63
N ASN A 130 -27.77 21.92 13.90
CA ASN A 130 -28.30 22.83 14.90
C ASN A 130 -28.00 22.30 16.32
N ALA A 131 -27.24 23.10 17.08
CA ALA A 131 -26.90 22.84 18.47
C ALA A 131 -27.67 23.80 19.38
N GLY A 132 -28.36 23.29 20.39
CA GLY A 132 -29.17 24.12 21.28
C GLY A 132 -29.86 23.35 22.41
N THR A 133 -31.05 23.81 22.81
CA THR A 133 -31.79 23.19 23.92
C THR A 133 -32.23 21.78 23.55
N PRO A 134 -31.93 20.76 24.39
CA PRO A 134 -32.42 19.40 24.19
C PRO A 134 -33.94 19.36 23.96
N GLY A 135 -34.39 18.57 22.98
CA GLY A 135 -35.80 18.48 22.58
C GLY A 135 -36.25 19.51 21.54
N THR A 136 -35.43 20.52 21.22
CA THR A 136 -35.71 21.51 20.15
C THR A 136 -34.62 21.60 19.08
N SER A 137 -33.46 21.02 19.35
CA SER A 137 -32.28 21.00 18.47
C SER A 137 -31.84 19.56 18.22
N ALA A 138 -31.22 19.30 17.06
CA ALA A 138 -30.69 17.98 16.72
C ALA A 138 -29.58 17.55 17.69
N HIS A 139 -28.80 18.52 18.17
CA HIS A 139 -27.74 18.31 19.14
C HIS A 139 -27.92 19.20 20.37
N GLY A 140 -27.50 18.70 21.52
CA GLY A 140 -27.38 19.51 22.73
C GLY A 140 -26.35 20.62 22.55
N LYS A 141 -26.61 21.77 23.16
CA LYS A 141 -25.63 22.85 23.32
C LYS A 141 -24.36 22.29 23.96
N ASP A 142 -23.21 22.63 23.41
CA ASP A 142 -21.88 22.17 23.86
C ASP A 142 -21.66 20.65 23.77
N SER A 143 -22.48 19.91 23.01
CA SER A 143 -22.33 18.45 22.86
C SER A 143 -20.99 18.02 22.27
N GLY A 144 -20.33 18.89 21.50
CA GLY A 144 -19.09 18.54 20.80
C GLY A 144 -19.27 17.36 19.85
N ALA A 145 -20.47 17.19 19.28
CA ALA A 145 -20.83 16.04 18.44
C ALA A 145 -19.78 15.82 17.35
N LYS A 146 -19.33 14.57 17.20
CA LYS A 146 -18.27 14.16 16.27
C LYS A 146 -18.85 13.31 15.16
N PHE A 147 -18.46 13.61 13.93
CA PHE A 147 -18.92 12.94 12.71
C PHE A 147 -17.73 12.40 11.92
N ALA A 148 -17.97 11.38 11.09
CA ALA A 148 -16.96 10.75 10.24
C ALA A 148 -15.68 10.39 11.03
N THR A 149 -15.85 9.72 12.17
CA THR A 149 -14.77 9.36 13.12
C THR A 149 -14.01 10.55 13.73
N GLY A 150 -14.66 11.71 13.82
CA GLY A 150 -14.09 12.92 14.42
C GLY A 150 -13.31 13.78 13.44
N ILE A 151 -13.42 13.53 12.13
CA ILE A 151 -12.96 14.47 11.09
C ILE A 151 -13.70 15.79 11.21
N TRP A 152 -15.02 15.72 11.45
CA TRP A 152 -15.86 16.88 11.67
C TRP A 152 -16.37 16.91 13.11
N SER A 153 -16.49 18.11 13.65
CA SER A 153 -17.04 18.33 14.98
C SER A 153 -17.89 19.59 15.06
N LEU A 154 -18.99 19.52 15.79
CA LEU A 154 -19.83 20.67 16.08
C LEU A 154 -19.16 21.53 17.15
N THR A 155 -18.86 22.79 16.84
CA THR A 155 -18.15 23.72 17.74
C THR A 155 -19.06 24.79 18.34
N ALA A 156 -20.13 25.16 17.62
CA ALA A 156 -21.18 26.05 18.08
C ALA A 156 -22.46 25.77 17.26
N THR A 157 -23.54 26.49 17.56
CA THR A 157 -24.77 26.44 16.75
C THR A 157 -24.43 26.71 15.28
N ASN A 158 -24.80 25.78 14.40
CA ASN A 158 -24.55 25.85 12.96
C ASN A 158 -23.07 26.00 12.55
N THR A 159 -22.13 25.65 13.41
CA THR A 159 -20.69 25.76 13.12
C THR A 159 -20.01 24.41 13.26
N VAL A 160 -19.43 23.91 12.15
CA VAL A 160 -18.66 22.65 12.12
C VAL A 160 -17.21 22.98 11.87
N ALA A 161 -16.34 22.45 12.71
CA ALA A 161 -14.90 22.45 12.47
C ALA A 161 -14.47 21.12 11.83
N GLN A 162 -13.50 21.19 10.94
CA GLN A 162 -12.78 20.03 10.43
C GLN A 162 -11.39 19.97 11.03
N VAL A 163 -10.95 18.76 11.35
CA VAL A 163 -9.55 18.51 11.72
C VAL A 163 -8.64 18.88 10.54
N ASP A 164 -7.50 19.50 10.82
CA ASP A 164 -6.47 19.67 9.79
C ASP A 164 -5.98 18.30 9.31
N MET A 165 -6.40 17.92 8.10
CA MET A 165 -6.06 16.64 7.48
C MET A 165 -4.74 16.70 6.70
N THR A 166 -4.15 17.89 6.51
CA THR A 166 -2.95 18.09 5.69
C THR A 166 -1.67 17.69 6.43
N ASN A 167 -1.70 17.65 7.77
CA ASN A 167 -0.55 17.36 8.63
C ASN A 167 -0.91 16.39 9.78
N ILE A 168 -1.49 15.24 9.45
CA ILE A 168 -2.05 14.28 10.42
C ILE A 168 -1.05 13.26 10.96
N ASN A 169 0.07 13.03 10.28
CA ASN A 169 1.08 12.07 10.71
C ASN A 169 2.52 12.54 10.43
N PRO A 170 3.01 13.59 11.10
CA PRO A 170 4.35 14.15 10.85
C PRO A 170 5.49 13.18 11.19
N ASN A 171 5.23 12.19 12.06
CA ASN A 171 6.24 11.25 12.53
C ASN A 171 6.17 9.88 11.83
N ASN A 172 5.26 9.72 10.87
CA ASN A 172 5.00 8.46 10.17
C ASN A 172 4.75 7.26 11.13
N LEU A 173 4.08 7.50 12.25
CA LEU A 173 3.71 6.46 13.22
C LEU A 173 2.26 6.05 13.01
N ARG A 174 1.98 4.75 13.04
CA ARG A 174 0.59 4.26 12.93
C ARG A 174 -0.17 4.50 14.23
N GLU A 175 -1.08 5.47 14.25
CA GLU A 175 -1.95 5.75 15.39
C GLU A 175 -3.25 4.93 15.34
N SER A 176 -3.30 3.80 16.06
CA SER A 176 -4.43 2.86 16.03
C SER A 176 -5.74 3.40 16.61
N LYS A 177 -5.70 4.45 17.44
CA LYS A 177 -6.89 5.05 18.06
C LYS A 177 -7.60 6.07 17.18
N SER A 178 -6.94 6.55 16.13
CA SER A 178 -7.49 7.53 15.20
C SER A 178 -7.59 6.90 13.82
N LEU A 179 -8.82 6.63 13.37
CA LEU A 179 -9.04 5.88 12.14
C LEU A 179 -8.45 6.59 10.91
N TYR A 180 -8.63 7.91 10.81
CA TYR A 180 -8.09 8.68 9.68
C TYR A 180 -6.56 8.75 9.68
N LYS A 181 -5.91 8.77 10.86
CA LYS A 181 -4.44 8.71 10.96
C LYS A 181 -3.91 7.33 10.60
N ALA A 182 -4.57 6.27 11.07
CA ALA A 182 -4.24 4.90 10.71
C ALA A 182 -4.40 4.68 9.19
N ALA A 183 -5.49 5.18 8.59
CA ALA A 183 -5.74 5.09 7.17
C ALA A 183 -4.67 5.82 6.33
N HIS A 184 -4.26 7.03 6.76
CA HIS A 184 -3.18 7.75 6.10
C HIS A 184 -1.86 6.99 6.10
N HIS A 185 -1.44 6.50 7.27
CA HIS A 185 -0.24 5.68 7.41
C HIS A 185 -0.31 4.43 6.52
N ASP A 186 -1.45 3.75 6.54
CA ASP A 186 -1.64 2.50 5.80
C ASP A 186 -1.69 2.74 4.27
N LEU A 187 -2.24 3.87 3.80
CA LEU A 187 -2.17 4.28 2.38
C LEU A 187 -0.76 4.71 1.97
N ALA A 188 -0.03 5.41 2.84
CA ALA A 188 1.35 5.80 2.58
C ALA A 188 2.26 4.57 2.45
N PHE A 189 2.03 3.54 3.28
CA PHE A 189 2.65 2.22 3.13
C PHE A 189 2.36 1.63 1.75
N LEU A 190 1.09 1.52 1.35
CA LEU A 190 0.71 0.96 0.04
C LEU A 190 1.27 1.73 -1.15
N SER A 191 1.47 3.05 -1.02
CA SER A 191 1.99 3.89 -2.09
C SER A 191 3.52 3.89 -2.18
N SER A 192 4.23 3.44 -1.14
CA SER A 192 5.69 3.47 -1.07
C SER A 192 6.30 2.07 -1.12
N ASP A 193 5.64 1.06 -0.57
CA ASP A 193 6.08 -0.31 -0.62
C ASP A 193 5.66 -0.92 -1.96
N THR A 194 6.64 -1.36 -2.74
CA THR A 194 6.36 -2.01 -4.03
C THR A 194 6.31 -3.50 -3.77
N PRO A 195 5.22 -4.21 -4.10
CA PRO A 195 5.26 -5.65 -4.07
C PRO A 195 6.42 -6.13 -4.95
N LEU A 196 7.06 -7.21 -4.50
CA LEU A 196 8.23 -7.79 -5.12
C LEU A 196 8.13 -7.80 -6.65
N LYS A 197 9.08 -7.13 -7.31
CA LYS A 197 9.33 -7.34 -8.74
C LYS A 197 9.83 -8.77 -8.91
N THR A 198 8.94 -9.67 -9.32
CA THR A 198 9.34 -10.99 -9.80
C THR A 198 10.25 -10.78 -11.01
N ALA A 199 11.45 -11.38 -10.97
CA ALA A 199 12.28 -11.46 -12.15
C ALA A 199 11.50 -12.20 -13.25
N THR A 200 11.54 -11.68 -14.47
CA THR A 200 10.76 -12.19 -15.60
C THR A 200 11.32 -13.48 -16.18
N THR A 201 12.55 -13.86 -15.85
CA THR A 201 13.20 -15.11 -16.31
C THR A 201 14.07 -15.74 -15.23
N ASP A 202 14.24 -17.07 -15.28
CA ASP A 202 15.12 -17.82 -14.37
C ASP A 202 16.60 -17.39 -14.49
N ALA A 203 17.02 -16.97 -15.68
CA ALA A 203 18.36 -16.44 -15.93
C ALA A 203 18.60 -15.12 -15.20
N ASP A 204 17.59 -14.25 -15.14
CA ASP A 204 17.66 -12.97 -14.42
C ASP A 204 17.70 -13.17 -12.90
N ILE A 205 17.00 -14.20 -12.39
CA ILE A 205 17.08 -14.60 -10.97
C ILE A 205 18.53 -14.93 -10.61
N LEU A 206 19.19 -15.77 -11.41
CA LEU A 206 20.57 -16.20 -11.12
C LEU A 206 21.59 -15.06 -11.32
N LYS A 207 21.31 -14.07 -12.17
CA LYS A 207 22.16 -12.88 -12.36
C LYS A 207 22.01 -11.88 -11.20
N GLY A 208 20.95 -11.98 -10.40
CA GLY A 208 20.69 -11.10 -9.28
C GLY A 208 21.84 -11.04 -8.27
N ALA A 209 22.30 -9.82 -7.92
CA ALA A 209 23.41 -9.60 -7.01
C ALA A 209 23.21 -10.28 -5.63
N ALA A 210 21.98 -10.31 -5.13
CA ALA A 210 21.63 -10.99 -3.88
C ALA A 210 21.81 -12.51 -3.96
N ILE A 211 21.44 -13.13 -5.09
CA ILE A 211 21.64 -14.56 -5.34
C ILE A 211 23.13 -14.87 -5.46
N GLN A 212 23.87 -14.05 -6.19
CA GLN A 212 25.32 -14.20 -6.35
C GLN A 212 26.07 -14.10 -5.02
N ALA A 213 25.71 -13.14 -4.17
CA ALA A 213 26.30 -12.98 -2.84
C ALA A 213 26.00 -14.20 -1.93
N LYS A 214 24.76 -14.69 -1.91
CA LYS A 214 24.38 -15.88 -1.13
C LYS A 214 25.06 -17.15 -1.67
N ALA A 215 25.11 -17.32 -2.99
CA ALA A 215 25.78 -18.46 -3.62
C ALA A 215 27.27 -18.47 -3.27
N LYS A 216 27.92 -17.29 -3.24
CA LYS A 216 29.32 -17.15 -2.80
C LYS A 216 29.50 -17.55 -1.35
N ALA A 217 28.62 -17.09 -0.46
CA ALA A 217 28.65 -17.46 0.95
C ALA A 217 28.47 -18.98 1.15
N THR A 218 27.57 -19.61 0.40
CA THR A 218 27.36 -21.07 0.44
C THR A 218 28.57 -21.82 -0.11
N LEU A 219 29.18 -21.37 -1.22
CA LEU A 219 30.39 -21.97 -1.77
C LEU A 219 31.55 -21.96 -0.77
N LYS A 220 31.75 -20.86 -0.03
CA LYS A 220 32.77 -20.80 1.02
C LYS A 220 32.56 -21.87 2.09
N LYS A 221 31.31 -22.07 2.52
CA LYS A 221 30.96 -23.13 3.49
C LYS A 221 31.20 -24.53 2.93
N LEU A 222 30.81 -24.77 1.68
CA LEU A 222 31.00 -26.08 1.03
C LEU A 222 32.49 -26.40 0.82
N LEU A 223 33.31 -25.41 0.43
CA LEU A 223 34.76 -25.57 0.28
C LEU A 223 35.44 -25.88 1.62
N MET A 224 35.02 -25.22 2.70
CA MET A 224 35.50 -25.51 4.05
C MET A 224 35.15 -26.93 4.53
N LEU A 225 34.00 -27.46 4.09
CA LEU A 225 33.58 -28.83 4.42
C LEU A 225 34.34 -29.89 3.60
N GLN A 226 34.77 -29.56 2.38
CA GLN A 226 35.56 -30.47 1.55
C GLN A 226 37.02 -30.53 1.97
N GLU A 227 37.60 -29.40 2.35
CA GLU A 227 38.97 -29.31 2.85
C GLU A 227 38.90 -28.73 4.26
N GLN A 228 38.79 -29.61 5.26
CA GLN A 228 38.93 -29.23 6.67
C GLN A 228 40.21 -28.40 6.80
N GLU A 229 40.11 -27.20 7.39
CA GLU A 229 41.18 -26.20 7.57
C GLU A 229 41.56 -25.31 6.37
N MET A 230 40.71 -25.17 5.35
CA MET A 230 40.97 -24.16 4.31
C MET A 230 40.96 -22.71 4.89
N PRO A 231 42.04 -21.92 4.74
CA PRO A 231 42.07 -20.53 5.20
C PRO A 231 41.01 -19.65 4.52
N ALA A 232 40.44 -18.69 5.26
CA ALA A 232 39.34 -17.84 4.78
C ALA A 232 39.62 -17.12 3.44
N ALA A 233 40.88 -16.72 3.20
CA ALA A 233 41.29 -16.10 1.93
C ALA A 233 41.20 -17.08 0.74
N LYS A 234 41.59 -18.35 0.92
CA LYS A 234 41.49 -19.39 -0.12
C LYS A 234 40.04 -19.79 -0.39
N GLN A 235 39.19 -19.77 0.64
CA GLN A 235 37.75 -19.97 0.46
C GLN A 235 37.13 -18.85 -0.40
N GLU A 236 37.51 -17.60 -0.13
CA GLU A 236 37.04 -16.42 -0.86
C GLU A 236 37.47 -16.45 -2.33
N GLU A 237 38.74 -16.76 -2.60
CA GLU A 237 39.29 -16.91 -3.95
C GLU A 237 38.64 -18.07 -4.69
N GLY A 238 38.53 -19.25 -4.05
CA GLY A 238 37.91 -20.44 -4.62
C GLY A 238 36.44 -20.22 -4.97
N ALA A 239 35.65 -19.65 -4.07
CA ALA A 239 34.25 -19.32 -4.32
C ALA A 239 34.10 -18.29 -5.45
N THR A 240 34.94 -17.26 -5.47
CA THR A 240 34.94 -16.25 -6.55
C THR A 240 35.30 -16.85 -7.89
N ARG A 241 36.30 -17.74 -7.94
CA ARG A 241 36.72 -18.45 -9.14
C ARG A 241 35.61 -19.35 -9.68
N ILE A 242 34.96 -20.13 -8.82
CA ILE A 242 33.88 -21.05 -9.20
C ILE A 242 32.66 -20.27 -9.74
N LEU A 243 32.32 -19.14 -9.11
CA LEU A 243 31.25 -18.25 -9.59
C LEU A 243 31.59 -17.58 -10.92
N LYS A 244 32.74 -16.90 -11.04
CA LYS A 244 33.16 -16.25 -12.30
C LYS A 244 33.38 -17.24 -13.44
N GLY A 245 33.84 -18.46 -13.12
CA GLY A 245 34.11 -19.49 -14.10
C GLY A 245 32.89 -19.89 -14.91
N GLN A 246 31.68 -19.82 -14.32
CA GLN A 246 30.48 -20.43 -14.92
C GLN A 246 29.14 -19.69 -14.69
N ALA A 247 29.08 -18.64 -13.86
CA ALA A 247 27.87 -17.85 -13.59
C ALA A 247 28.20 -16.35 -13.46
N ASP A 248 29.00 -15.84 -14.40
CA ASP A 248 29.33 -14.42 -14.45
C ASP A 248 28.05 -13.57 -14.57
N PRO A 249 27.83 -12.55 -13.73
CA PRO A 249 26.71 -11.61 -13.85
C PRO A 249 26.60 -10.92 -15.22
N SER A 250 27.64 -10.94 -16.07
CA SER A 250 27.61 -10.45 -17.46
C SER A 250 26.79 -11.31 -18.45
N GLY A 251 26.29 -12.49 -18.02
CA GLY A 251 25.15 -13.17 -18.67
C GLY A 251 25.46 -14.38 -19.56
N THR A 252 26.56 -14.39 -20.32
CA THR A 252 26.78 -15.39 -21.39
C THR A 252 26.97 -16.86 -20.94
N LYS A 253 27.27 -17.11 -19.66
CA LYS A 253 27.50 -18.48 -19.13
C LYS A 253 26.30 -19.05 -18.36
N ILE A 254 25.44 -18.19 -17.83
CA ILE A 254 24.20 -18.61 -17.14
C ILE A 254 23.21 -19.12 -18.18
N ASP A 255 23.09 -18.43 -19.32
CA ASP A 255 22.20 -18.80 -20.41
C ASP A 255 22.60 -20.18 -20.99
N LYS A 256 23.91 -20.44 -21.16
CA LYS A 256 24.44 -21.76 -21.57
C LYS A 256 24.16 -22.89 -20.58
N LEU A 257 24.03 -22.56 -19.29
CA LEU A 257 23.77 -23.54 -18.23
C LEU A 257 22.32 -24.03 -18.30
N PHE A 258 21.38 -23.12 -18.57
CA PHE A 258 19.99 -23.45 -18.86
C PHE A 258 19.87 -24.26 -20.17
N ASP A 259 20.51 -23.82 -21.25
CA ASP A 259 20.50 -24.56 -22.52
C ASP A 259 21.01 -26.01 -22.36
N SER A 260 22.04 -26.22 -21.54
CA SER A 260 22.61 -27.55 -21.30
C SER A 260 21.75 -28.46 -20.41
N ASN A 261 20.95 -27.88 -19.51
CA ASN A 261 20.06 -28.62 -18.63
C ASN A 261 18.70 -28.91 -19.29
N CYS A 262 18.13 -27.95 -20.03
CA CYS A 262 16.93 -28.18 -20.85
C CYS A 262 17.17 -29.27 -21.91
N LYS A 263 18.29 -29.21 -22.64
CA LYS A 263 18.67 -30.27 -23.61
C LYS A 263 18.88 -31.65 -22.97
N ARG A 264 19.23 -31.71 -21.68
CA ARG A 264 19.38 -32.98 -20.93
C ARG A 264 18.05 -33.54 -20.46
N GLU A 265 17.06 -32.70 -20.17
CA GLU A 265 15.71 -33.15 -19.82
C GLU A 265 14.93 -33.62 -21.03
N ASP A 266 15.06 -32.96 -22.19
CA ASP A 266 14.43 -33.42 -23.44
C ASP A 266 14.99 -34.78 -23.87
N ASN A 267 16.32 -34.95 -23.85
CA ASN A 267 16.95 -36.25 -24.13
C ASN A 267 16.59 -37.35 -23.11
N ARG A 268 16.13 -37.00 -21.89
CA ARG A 268 15.67 -37.99 -20.91
C ARG A 268 14.20 -38.37 -21.08
N ARG A 269 13.39 -37.52 -21.73
CA ARG A 269 12.01 -37.87 -22.12
C ARG A 269 11.99 -38.78 -23.33
N ASP A 270 12.88 -38.58 -24.29
CA ASP A 270 12.99 -39.41 -25.50
C ASP A 270 13.60 -40.80 -25.26
N THR A 271 14.17 -41.05 -24.07
CA THR A 271 14.75 -42.36 -23.69
C THR A 271 13.94 -43.13 -22.65
N ARG A 272 12.72 -42.69 -22.30
CA ARG A 272 11.80 -43.54 -21.51
C ARG A 272 10.99 -44.41 -22.49
N PRO A 273 11.17 -45.75 -22.49
CA PRO A 273 10.28 -46.65 -23.21
C PRO A 273 8.86 -46.64 -22.63
#